data_AF-A0A1M6PJ36-F1
#
_entry.id   AF-A0A1M6PJ36-F1
#
_cell.length_a   1.000
_cell.length_b   1.000
_cell.length_c   1.000
_cell.angle_alpha   90.00
_cell.angle_beta   90.00
_cell.angle_gamma   90.00
#
_symmetry.space_group_name_H-M   'P 1'
#
loop_
_entity.id
_entity.type
_entity.pdbx_description
1 polymer ?
#
loop_
_entity_poly.entity_id
_entity_poly.type
_entity_poly.pdbx_seq_one_letter_code
_entity_poly.pdbx_strand_id
1 'polypeptide(L)'
;MKKLLFLLVFLMVVSCAEKVVEEPDNLIPKEKMVDILHDLAILNATKTTVGAKLDESDIDVMEFLYKKYQIDSTQFSESDLYYASLPLEYQTIYTEVETRLDKWQKAMEEATEKKNDSIRKANEKRSDSIRSAKTPTDSIIPEP
;
A
#
# COMPACT_ATOMS: atom_id res chain seq x y z
N MET A 1 34.36 44.06 -12.96
CA MET A 1 34.41 42.63 -12.60
C MET A 1 33.57 42.32 -11.35
N LYS A 2 33.79 42.98 -10.20
CA LYS A 2 32.96 42.78 -8.98
C LYS A 2 31.45 43.03 -9.18
N LYS A 3 31.05 44.07 -9.93
CA LYS A 3 29.63 44.34 -10.24
C LYS A 3 28.98 43.27 -11.13
N LEU A 4 29.75 42.66 -12.04
CA LEU A 4 29.29 41.59 -12.92
C LEU A 4 29.09 40.28 -12.13
N LEU A 5 29.99 40.02 -11.17
CA LEU A 5 29.88 38.91 -10.23
C LEU A 5 28.63 39.04 -9.34
N PHE A 6 28.36 40.24 -8.81
CA PHE A 6 27.14 40.50 -8.04
C PHE A 6 25.87 40.34 -8.88
N LEU A 7 25.88 40.79 -10.15
CA LEU A 7 24.77 40.59 -11.08
C LEU A 7 24.53 39.11 -11.39
N LEU A 8 25.60 38.33 -11.59
CA LEU A 8 25.53 36.89 -11.84
C LEU A 8 24.97 36.14 -10.63
N VAL A 9 25.44 36.48 -9.41
CA VAL A 9 24.93 35.91 -8.17
C VAL A 9 23.46 36.28 -7.96
N PHE A 10 23.07 37.52 -8.27
CA PHE A 10 21.68 37.97 -8.19
C PHE A 10 20.78 37.21 -9.19
N LEU A 11 21.21 37.03 -10.44
CA LEU A 11 20.47 36.21 -11.42
C LEU A 11 20.32 34.75 -10.97
N MET A 12 21.36 34.17 -10.35
CA MET A 12 21.31 32.80 -9.81
C MET A 12 20.27 32.66 -8.69
N VAL A 13 20.14 33.66 -7.81
CA VAL A 13 19.15 33.64 -6.72
C VAL A 13 17.72 33.82 -7.24
N VAL A 14 17.52 34.66 -8.26
CA VAL A 14 16.19 34.89 -8.86
C VAL A 14 15.71 33.68 -9.66
N SER A 15 16.61 32.94 -10.33
CA SER A 15 16.26 31.73 -11.08
C SER A 15 15.74 30.57 -10.23
N CYS A 16 15.99 30.56 -8.92
CA CYS A 16 15.51 29.50 -8.01
C CYS A 16 14.11 29.76 -7.45
N ALA A 17 13.49 30.91 -7.74
CA ALA A 17 12.27 31.35 -7.06
C ALA A 17 11.00 31.20 -7.91
N GLU A 18 11.11 30.67 -9.13
CA GLU A 18 9.96 30.49 -10.01
C GLU A 18 9.29 29.14 -9.73
N LYS A 19 7.96 29.16 -9.58
CA LYS A 19 7.16 27.93 -9.53
C LYS A 19 7.30 27.25 -10.87
N VAL A 20 7.99 26.12 -10.90
CA VAL A 20 8.32 25.41 -12.15
C VAL A 20 7.06 24.83 -12.82
N VAL A 21 6.02 24.54 -12.02
CA VAL A 21 4.75 23.98 -12.48
C VAL A 21 3.61 24.76 -11.85
N GLU A 22 2.67 25.20 -12.69
CA GLU A 22 1.44 25.85 -12.25
C GLU A 22 0.42 24.84 -11.73
N GLU A 23 -0.46 25.29 -10.85
CA GLU A 23 -1.53 24.45 -10.31
C GLU A 23 -2.59 24.18 -11.39
N PRO A 24 -2.90 22.90 -11.72
CA PRO A 24 -3.89 22.59 -12.73
C PRO A 24 -5.32 22.81 -12.19
N ASP A 25 -6.22 23.31 -13.02
CA ASP A 25 -7.62 23.61 -12.64
C ASP A 25 -8.39 22.38 -12.13
N ASN A 26 -7.98 21.19 -12.58
CA ASN A 26 -8.56 19.89 -12.25
C ASN A 26 -7.68 19.11 -11.24
N LEU A 27 -6.87 19.77 -10.42
CA LEU A 27 -5.98 19.12 -9.46
C LEU A 27 -6.70 18.04 -8.63
N ILE A 28 -6.13 16.84 -8.59
CA ILE A 28 -6.56 15.77 -7.70
C ILE A 28 -6.23 16.19 -6.27
N PRO A 29 -7.21 16.25 -5.35
CA PRO A 29 -6.93 16.60 -3.95
C PRO A 29 -5.91 15.67 -3.31
N LYS A 30 -5.08 16.20 -2.42
CA LYS A 30 -3.97 15.47 -1.77
C LYS A 30 -4.40 14.15 -1.16
N GLU A 31 -5.51 14.14 -0.42
CA GLU A 31 -6.06 12.95 0.24
C GLU A 31 -6.50 11.90 -0.79
N LYS A 32 -7.07 12.33 -1.91
CA LYS A 32 -7.46 11.45 -3.02
C LYS A 32 -6.22 10.91 -3.74
N MET A 33 -5.16 11.71 -3.88
CA MET A 33 -3.88 11.25 -4.44
C MET A 33 -3.22 10.19 -3.55
N VAL A 34 -3.26 10.36 -2.22
CA VAL A 34 -2.83 9.33 -1.26
C VAL A 34 -3.60 8.02 -1.48
N ASP A 35 -4.93 8.08 -1.63
CA ASP A 35 -5.74 6.88 -1.88
C ASP A 35 -5.33 6.19 -3.19
N ILE A 36 -5.17 6.96 -4.27
CA ILE A 36 -4.78 6.45 -5.60
C ILE A 36 -3.42 5.76 -5.53
N LEU A 37 -2.42 6.40 -4.93
CA LEU A 37 -1.06 5.87 -4.86
C LEU A 37 -0.94 4.66 -3.92
N HIS A 38 -1.71 4.63 -2.84
CA HIS A 38 -1.82 3.45 -1.97
C HIS A 38 -2.37 2.25 -2.75
N ASP A 39 -3.45 2.44 -3.50
CA ASP A 39 -4.06 1.35 -4.27
C ASP A 39 -3.20 0.94 -5.47
N LEU A 40 -2.53 1.89 -6.12
CA LEU A 40 -1.53 1.61 -7.14
C LEU A 40 -0.40 0.74 -6.59
N ALA A 41 0.10 1.03 -5.39
CA ALA A 41 1.14 0.21 -4.74
C ALA A 41 0.68 -1.23 -4.50
N ILE A 42 -0.55 -1.41 -4.00
CA ILE A 42 -1.13 -2.75 -3.77
C ILE A 42 -1.34 -3.50 -5.09
N LEU A 43 -1.89 -2.84 -6.12
CA LEU A 43 -2.15 -3.45 -7.42
C LEU A 43 -0.84 -3.83 -8.11
N ASN A 44 0.20 -2.99 -8.03
CA ASN A 44 1.52 -3.31 -8.56
C ASN A 44 2.16 -4.51 -7.83
N ALA A 45 2.07 -4.57 -6.50
CA ALA A 45 2.54 -5.73 -5.73
C ALA A 45 1.76 -7.02 -6.06
N THR A 46 0.47 -6.88 -6.39
CA THR A 46 -0.35 -8.02 -6.83
C THR A 46 0.04 -8.47 -8.24
N LYS A 47 0.33 -7.52 -9.15
CA LYS A 47 0.79 -7.82 -10.51
C LYS A 47 2.14 -8.55 -10.52
N THR A 48 3.07 -8.19 -9.63
CA THR A 48 4.35 -8.90 -9.55
C THR A 48 4.23 -10.33 -8.98
N THR A 49 3.23 -10.58 -8.13
CA THR A 49 3.05 -11.89 -7.47
C THR A 49 2.13 -12.85 -8.24
N VAL A 50 1.14 -12.32 -8.97
CA VAL A 50 0.11 -13.11 -9.67
C VAL A 50 0.05 -12.77 -11.18
N GLY A 51 1.05 -12.06 -11.72
CA GLY A 51 1.06 -11.44 -13.05
C GLY A 51 0.52 -12.30 -14.19
N ALA A 52 0.85 -13.59 -14.23
CA ALA A 52 0.35 -14.51 -15.26
C ALA A 52 -1.19 -14.56 -15.35
N LYS A 53 -1.93 -14.47 -14.23
CA LYS A 53 -3.40 -14.48 -14.24
C LYS A 53 -4.01 -13.12 -14.54
N LEU A 54 -3.28 -12.03 -14.27
CA LEU A 54 -3.75 -10.67 -14.55
C LEU A 54 -3.57 -10.33 -16.03
N ASP A 55 -2.45 -10.74 -16.62
CA ASP A 55 -2.20 -10.60 -18.05
C ASP A 55 -3.17 -11.46 -18.89
N GLU A 56 -3.58 -12.64 -18.39
CA GLU A 56 -4.66 -13.46 -19.00
C GLU A 56 -6.04 -12.76 -18.97
N SER A 57 -6.25 -11.84 -18.03
CA SER A 57 -7.51 -11.11 -17.87
C SER A 57 -7.55 -9.73 -18.51
N ASP A 58 -6.46 -9.30 -19.18
CA ASP A 58 -6.33 -8.01 -19.89
C ASP A 58 -6.66 -6.78 -19.02
N ILE A 59 -6.37 -6.86 -17.71
CA ILE A 59 -6.67 -5.78 -16.76
C ILE A 59 -5.51 -4.78 -16.73
N ASP A 60 -5.74 -3.59 -17.26
CA ASP A 60 -4.85 -2.45 -17.07
C ASP A 60 -5.08 -1.80 -15.69
N VAL A 61 -4.01 -1.74 -14.88
CA VAL A 61 -4.03 -1.19 -13.51
C VAL A 61 -4.40 0.29 -13.50
N MET A 62 -3.87 1.07 -14.43
CA MET A 62 -4.15 2.51 -14.49
C MET A 62 -5.57 2.74 -14.97
N GLU A 63 -6.04 2.00 -15.98
CA GLU A 63 -7.43 2.11 -16.44
C GLU A 63 -8.44 1.78 -15.32
N PHE A 64 -8.15 0.75 -14.53
CA PHE A 64 -8.94 0.42 -13.35
C PHE A 64 -8.96 1.56 -12.33
N LEU A 65 -7.80 2.16 -12.02
CA LEU A 65 -7.70 3.27 -11.07
C LEU A 65 -8.46 4.51 -11.55
N TYR A 66 -8.32 4.86 -12.83
CA TYR A 66 -9.05 5.97 -13.44
C TYR A 66 -10.57 5.81 -13.27
N LYS A 67 -11.09 4.62 -13.56
CA LYS A 67 -12.51 4.29 -13.35
C LYS A 67 -12.90 4.34 -11.87
N LYS A 68 -12.10 3.77 -10.97
CA LYS A 68 -12.38 3.73 -9.52
C LYS A 68 -12.47 5.12 -8.92
N TYR A 69 -11.54 6.01 -9.28
CA TYR A 69 -11.43 7.34 -8.70
C TYR A 69 -12.16 8.42 -9.51
N GLN A 70 -12.78 8.07 -10.64
CA GLN A 70 -13.44 9.02 -11.53
C GLN A 70 -12.50 10.16 -11.96
N ILE A 71 -11.33 9.77 -12.44
CA ILE A 71 -10.31 10.65 -13.01
C ILE A 71 -9.91 10.12 -14.38
N ASP A 72 -9.25 10.95 -15.18
CA ASP A 72 -8.61 10.50 -16.43
C ASP A 72 -7.08 10.54 -16.35
N SER A 73 -6.43 10.04 -17.39
CA SER A 73 -4.97 9.99 -17.47
C SER A 73 -4.31 11.36 -17.43
N THR A 74 -4.95 12.36 -18.04
CA THR A 74 -4.44 13.72 -18.12
C THR A 74 -4.47 14.37 -16.75
N GLN A 75 -5.64 14.33 -16.09
CA GLN A 75 -5.83 14.83 -14.74
C GLN A 75 -4.83 14.20 -13.75
N PHE A 76 -4.61 12.88 -13.84
CA PHE A 76 -3.62 12.21 -13.02
C PHE A 76 -2.20 12.72 -13.30
N SER A 77 -1.78 12.75 -14.56
CA SER A 77 -0.44 13.16 -14.95
C SER A 77 -0.11 14.62 -14.59
N GLU A 78 -1.07 15.53 -14.76
CA GLU A 78 -0.91 16.94 -14.42
C GLU A 78 -0.84 17.14 -12.90
N SER A 79 -1.68 16.42 -12.15
CA SER A 79 -1.67 16.46 -10.68
C SER A 79 -0.38 15.87 -10.11
N ASP A 80 0.08 14.74 -10.65
CA ASP A 80 1.34 14.11 -10.25
C ASP A 80 2.54 15.02 -10.53
N LEU A 81 2.57 15.65 -11.71
CA LEU A 81 3.61 16.62 -12.06
C LEU A 81 3.59 17.85 -11.14
N TYR A 82 2.41 18.37 -10.81
CA TYR A 82 2.26 19.48 -9.86
C TYR A 82 2.82 19.11 -8.48
N TYR A 83 2.41 17.97 -7.92
CA TYR A 83 2.93 17.53 -6.63
C TYR A 83 4.43 17.26 -6.66
N ALA A 84 4.95 16.64 -7.73
CA ALA A 84 6.38 16.40 -7.91
C ALA A 84 7.21 17.70 -7.94
N SER A 85 6.61 18.82 -8.33
CA SER A 85 7.24 20.16 -8.26
C SER A 85 7.32 20.75 -6.85
N LEU A 86 6.62 20.16 -5.86
CA LEU A 86 6.53 20.58 -4.46
C LEU A 86 7.08 19.48 -3.53
N PRO A 87 8.41 19.38 -3.34
CA PRO A 87 9.04 18.22 -2.68
C PRO A 87 8.49 17.89 -1.30
N LEU A 88 8.21 18.90 -0.46
CA LEU A 88 7.67 18.68 0.89
C LEU A 88 6.24 18.17 0.88
N GLU A 89 5.40 18.65 -0.04
CA GLU A 89 4.03 18.19 -0.18
C GLU A 89 3.99 16.76 -0.73
N TYR A 90 4.82 16.46 -1.72
CA TYR A 90 4.90 15.13 -2.30
C TYR A 90 5.47 14.11 -1.33
N GLN A 91 6.49 14.49 -0.55
CA GLN A 91 6.98 13.67 0.56
C GLN A 91 5.84 13.34 1.52
N THR A 92 5.03 14.33 1.90
CA THR A 92 3.90 14.11 2.81
C THR A 92 2.89 13.11 2.24
N ILE A 93 2.60 13.18 0.93
CA ILE A 93 1.73 12.21 0.24
C ILE A 93 2.30 10.79 0.40
N TYR A 94 3.58 10.58 0.08
CA TYR A 94 4.18 9.24 0.16
C TYR A 94 4.33 8.72 1.59
N THR A 95 4.64 9.58 2.56
CA THR A 95 4.70 9.19 3.98
C THR A 95 3.33 8.74 4.50
N GLU A 96 2.25 9.38 4.06
CA GLU A 96 0.89 8.95 4.41
C GLU A 96 0.54 7.62 3.72
N VAL A 97 0.93 7.42 2.45
CA VAL A 97 0.78 6.13 1.75
C VAL A 97 1.50 5.01 2.51
N GLU A 98 2.77 5.22 2.88
CA GLU A 98 3.57 4.27 3.66
C GLU A 98 2.90 3.94 5.01
N THR A 99 2.43 4.95 5.73
CA THR A 99 1.74 4.78 7.02
C THR A 99 0.48 3.90 6.88
N ARG A 100 -0.28 4.07 5.80
CA ARG A 100 -1.48 3.26 5.53
C ARG A 100 -1.14 1.82 5.15
N LEU A 101 -0.10 1.62 4.34
CA LEU A 101 0.41 0.29 4.01
C LEU A 101 0.88 -0.46 5.25
N ASP A 102 1.64 0.20 6.13
CA ASP A 102 2.11 -0.37 7.41
C ASP A 102 0.94 -0.79 8.30
N LYS A 103 -0.09 0.06 8.40
CA LYS A 103 -1.29 -0.24 9.18
C LYS A 103 -2.05 -1.44 8.59
N TRP A 104 -2.15 -1.51 7.27
CA TRP A 104 -2.80 -2.62 6.59
C TRP A 104 -2.03 -3.92 6.78
N GLN A 105 -0.69 -3.89 6.65
CA GLN A 105 0.18 -5.04 6.88
C GLN A 105 0.01 -5.57 8.31
N LYS A 106 0.09 -4.71 9.33
CA LYS A 106 -0.07 -5.12 10.74
C LYS A 106 -1.44 -5.77 10.99
N ALA A 107 -2.51 -5.20 10.42
CA ALA A 107 -3.84 -5.79 10.55
C ALA A 107 -3.93 -7.19 9.92
N MET A 108 -3.25 -7.41 8.78
CA MET A 108 -3.19 -8.71 8.11
C MET A 108 -2.36 -9.74 8.89
N GLU A 109 -1.24 -9.32 9.49
CA GLU A 109 -0.41 -10.14 10.35
C GLU A 109 -1.19 -10.59 11.60
N GLU A 110 -1.84 -9.66 12.31
CA GLU A 110 -2.67 -9.98 13.47
C GLU A 110 -3.83 -10.94 13.13
N ALA A 111 -4.47 -10.74 11.98
CA ALA A 111 -5.54 -11.64 11.51
C ALA A 111 -5.01 -13.05 11.24
N THR A 112 -3.80 -13.15 10.67
CA THR A 112 -3.13 -14.42 10.38
C THR A 112 -2.72 -15.14 11.66
N GLU A 113 -2.17 -14.43 12.63
CA GLU A 113 -1.80 -14.98 13.94
C GLU A 113 -3.03 -15.53 14.68
N LYS A 114 -4.11 -14.74 14.77
CA LYS A 114 -5.37 -15.18 15.41
C LYS A 114 -5.93 -16.43 14.75
N LYS A 115 -5.87 -16.50 13.41
CA LYS A 115 -6.27 -17.69 12.66
C LYS A 115 -5.40 -18.87 13.03
N ASN A 116 -4.08 -18.74 12.99
CA ASN A 116 -3.15 -19.83 13.31
C ASN A 116 -3.33 -20.34 14.74
N ASP A 117 -3.53 -19.45 15.70
CA ASP A 117 -3.83 -19.82 17.09
C ASP A 117 -5.14 -20.59 17.23
N SER A 118 -6.18 -20.18 16.49
CA SER A 118 -7.45 -20.90 16.48
C SER A 118 -7.31 -22.32 15.92
N ILE A 119 -6.52 -22.48 14.86
CA ILE A 119 -6.23 -23.78 14.24
C ILE A 119 -5.39 -24.66 15.19
N ARG A 120 -4.38 -24.09 15.84
CA ARG A 120 -3.56 -24.80 16.82
C ARG A 120 -4.39 -25.32 18.00
N LYS A 121 -5.22 -24.46 18.60
CA LYS A 121 -6.13 -24.85 19.69
C LYS A 121 -7.11 -25.94 19.25
N ALA A 122 -7.65 -25.86 18.03
CA ALA A 122 -8.53 -26.89 17.48
C ALA A 122 -7.81 -28.23 17.29
N ASN A 123 -6.54 -28.21 16.84
CA ASN A 123 -5.72 -29.40 16.66
C ASN A 123 -5.31 -30.04 18.00
N GLU A 124 -4.94 -29.23 19.00
CA GLU A 124 -4.66 -29.70 20.37
C GLU A 124 -5.87 -30.44 20.95
N LYS A 125 -7.07 -29.84 20.89
CA LYS A 125 -8.31 -30.48 21.35
C LYS A 125 -8.65 -31.78 20.62
N ARG A 126 -8.39 -31.83 19.30
CA ARG A 126 -8.57 -33.06 18.51
C ARG A 126 -7.61 -34.15 18.94
N SER A 127 -6.32 -33.82 19.13
CA SER A 127 -5.30 -34.76 19.61
C SER A 127 -5.66 -35.34 20.98
N ASP A 128 -6.08 -34.49 21.91
CA ASP A 128 -6.50 -34.92 23.26
C ASP A 128 -7.72 -35.85 23.21
N SER A 129 -8.70 -35.54 22.36
CA SER A 129 -9.89 -36.37 22.17
C SER A 129 -9.52 -37.74 21.57
N ILE A 130 -8.61 -37.78 20.60
CA ILE A 130 -8.12 -39.03 19.99
C ILE A 130 -7.33 -39.85 21.00
N ARG A 131 -6.50 -39.22 21.84
CA ARG A 131 -5.74 -39.89 22.91
C ARG A 131 -6.68 -40.46 23.98
N SER A 132 -7.70 -39.71 24.37
CA SER A 132 -8.73 -40.19 25.31
C SER A 132 -9.52 -41.37 24.73
N ALA A 133 -9.85 -41.36 23.44
CA ALA A 133 -10.56 -42.45 22.77
C ALA A 133 -9.70 -43.70 22.53
N LYS A 134 -8.37 -43.57 22.47
CA LYS A 134 -7.42 -44.68 22.30
C LYS A 134 -7.01 -45.36 23.60
N THR A 135 -7.37 -44.83 24.76
CA THR A 135 -7.04 -45.44 26.05
C THR A 135 -7.99 -46.64 26.24
N PRO A 136 -7.51 -47.90 26.23
CA PRO A 136 -8.37 -49.05 26.37
C PRO A 136 -9.06 -49.05 27.74
N THR A 137 -10.32 -49.49 27.76
CA THR A 137 -11.04 -49.90 28.96
C THR A 137 -10.39 -51.18 29.53
N ASP A 138 -9.12 -51.11 29.93
CA ASP A 138 -8.41 -52.18 30.63
C ASP A 138 -8.55 -51.96 32.14
N SER A 139 -9.75 -52.18 32.67
CA SER A 139 -9.97 -52.36 34.12
C SER A 139 -11.38 -52.86 34.44
N ILE A 140 -11.81 -53.95 33.80
CA ILE A 140 -12.83 -54.81 34.41
C ILE A 140 -12.33 -56.25 34.36
N ILE A 141 -11.44 -56.57 35.30
CA ILE A 141 -11.23 -57.95 35.74
C ILE A 141 -12.30 -58.19 36.81
N PRO A 142 -13.28 -59.08 36.61
CA PRO A 142 -14.18 -59.46 37.69
C PRO A 142 -13.39 -60.31 38.71
N GLU A 143 -13.34 -59.86 39.96
CA GLU A 143 -12.79 -60.66 41.07
C GLU A 143 -13.70 -61.87 41.37
N PRO A 144 -13.11 -62.99 41.87
CA PRO A 144 -13.76 -64.30 41.99
C PRO A 144 -14.80 -64.41 43.12
#